data_AF-A0A0F4PVW7-F1
#
_entry.id   AF-A0A0F4PVW7-F1
#
_cell.length_a   1.000
_cell.length_b   1.000
_cell.length_c   1.000
_cell.angle_alpha   90.00
_cell.angle_beta   90.00
_cell.angle_gamma   90.00
#
_symmetry.space_group_name_H-M   'P 1'
#
loop_
_entity.id
_entity.type
_entity.pdbx_description
1 polymer ?
#
loop_
_entity_poly.entity_id
_entity_poly.type
_entity_poly.pdbx_seq_one_letter_code
_entity_poly.pdbx_strand_id
1 'polypeptide(L)'
;MTSFSSEESETKSTYVKISRAADYYSVEGVIWGPNFHICRIGSPIEGTDGPLQMDYVDNKLVYRHSEPEYDINCELDVSFKDNTLTITDSNHHCSRYVFYCGAHIGLDKVELPKVEQGCL
;
A
#
# COMPACT_ATOMS: atom_id res chain seq x y z
N MET A 1 -27.21 0.86 -33.35
CA MET A 1 -26.71 1.40 -32.06
C MET A 1 -26.99 0.37 -31.00
N THR A 2 -25.99 -0.42 -30.64
CA THR A 2 -26.05 -1.39 -29.54
C THR A 2 -25.01 -0.93 -28.54
N SER A 3 -25.50 -0.26 -27.49
CA SER A 3 -24.69 0.06 -26.31
C SER A 3 -24.61 -1.20 -25.46
N PHE A 4 -23.41 -1.76 -25.34
CA PHE A 4 -23.06 -2.70 -24.29
C PHE A 4 -22.01 -2.00 -23.42
N SER A 5 -22.50 -1.19 -22.48
CA SER A 5 -21.72 -0.80 -21.32
C SER A 5 -22.20 -1.67 -20.18
N SER A 6 -21.56 -2.83 -19.98
CA SER A 6 -21.62 -3.51 -18.69
C SER A 6 -20.74 -2.68 -17.74
N GLU A 7 -21.32 -1.61 -17.20
CA GLU A 7 -20.72 -0.87 -16.09
C GLU A 7 -20.73 -1.76 -14.84
N GLU A 8 -19.87 -2.78 -14.80
CA GLU A 8 -19.21 -3.08 -13.54
C GLU A 8 -18.29 -1.89 -13.26
N SER A 9 -18.88 -0.87 -12.66
CA SER A 9 -18.13 0.16 -11.95
C SER A 9 -17.48 -0.54 -10.78
N GLU A 10 -16.30 -1.13 -10.99
CA GLU A 10 -15.38 -1.42 -9.90
C GLU A 10 -15.25 -0.12 -9.12
N THR A 11 -15.80 -0.12 -7.90
CA THR A 11 -15.81 1.04 -7.05
C THR A 11 -14.35 1.40 -6.77
N LYS A 12 -13.88 2.48 -7.40
CA LYS A 12 -12.54 3.07 -7.21
C LYS A 12 -12.40 3.46 -5.75
N SER A 13 -11.93 2.53 -4.94
CA SER A 13 -11.87 2.67 -3.50
C SER A 13 -10.42 2.52 -3.05
N THR A 14 -9.98 3.48 -2.25
CA THR A 14 -8.73 3.36 -1.51
C THR A 14 -8.94 2.30 -0.42
N TYR A 15 -8.07 1.30 -0.37
CA TYR A 15 -8.09 0.29 0.67
C TYR A 15 -6.67 -0.15 1.03
N VAL A 16 -6.51 -0.55 2.28
CA VAL A 16 -5.34 -1.27 2.77
C VAL A 16 -5.85 -2.46 3.56
N LYS A 17 -5.44 -3.65 3.14
CA LYS A 17 -5.74 -4.93 3.77
C LYS A 17 -4.51 -5.40 4.52
N ILE A 18 -4.64 -5.54 5.83
CA ILE A 18 -3.63 -6.15 6.69
C ILE A 18 -4.12 -7.54 7.04
N SER A 19 -3.32 -8.56 6.72
CA SER A 19 -3.59 -9.95 7.08
C SER A 19 -2.48 -10.46 7.99
N ARG A 20 -2.84 -11.36 8.91
CA ARG A 20 -1.88 -12.03 9.81
C ARG A 20 -1.88 -13.51 9.51
N ALA A 21 -0.71 -14.05 9.20
CA ALA A 21 -0.42 -15.48 9.18
C ALA A 21 0.30 -15.89 10.47
N ALA A 22 0.62 -17.19 10.63
CA ALA A 22 1.18 -17.74 11.87
C ALA A 22 2.42 -16.95 12.36
N ASP A 23 3.33 -16.63 11.45
CA ASP A 23 4.63 -16.05 11.78
C ASP A 23 4.89 -14.67 11.13
N TYR A 24 3.95 -14.16 10.34
CA TYR A 24 4.15 -12.90 9.61
C TYR A 24 2.86 -12.10 9.41
N TYR A 25 3.05 -10.81 9.15
CA TYR A 25 2.00 -9.92 8.68
C TYR A 25 2.19 -9.64 7.20
N SER A 26 1.10 -9.45 6.49
CA SER A 26 1.11 -9.14 5.07
C SER A 26 0.20 -7.96 4.77
N VAL A 27 0.68 -7.00 4.00
CA VAL A 27 -0.04 -5.77 3.63
C VAL A 27 -0.23 -5.73 2.13
N GLU A 28 -1.46 -5.49 1.72
CA GLU A 28 -1.82 -5.24 0.32
C GLU A 28 -2.70 -4.00 0.29
N GLY A 29 -2.54 -3.14 -0.71
CA GLY A 29 -3.39 -1.96 -0.78
C GLY A 29 -3.39 -1.27 -2.13
N VAL A 30 -4.48 -0.56 -2.38
CA VAL A 30 -4.63 0.37 -3.49
C VAL A 30 -4.99 1.72 -2.90
N ILE A 31 -4.20 2.74 -3.17
CA ILE A 31 -4.44 4.11 -2.70
C ILE A 31 -4.63 5.00 -3.92
N TRP A 32 -5.81 5.58 -4.01
CA TRP A 32 -6.14 6.58 -5.02
C TRP A 32 -5.72 7.96 -4.52
N GLY A 33 -4.71 8.52 -5.18
CA GLY A 33 -4.26 9.89 -4.99
C GLY A 33 -4.98 10.88 -5.91
N PRO A 34 -4.75 12.19 -5.71
CA PRO A 34 -5.22 13.21 -6.64
C PRO A 34 -4.66 12.98 -8.06
N ASN A 35 -5.27 13.57 -9.08
CA ASN A 35 -4.82 13.50 -10.48
C ASN A 35 -4.66 12.07 -11.06
N PHE A 36 -5.52 11.13 -10.68
CA PHE A 36 -5.53 9.75 -11.19
C PHE A 36 -4.29 8.91 -10.87
N HIS A 37 -3.51 9.31 -9.88
CA HIS A 37 -2.41 8.50 -9.42
C HIS A 37 -2.92 7.36 -8.55
N ILE A 38 -2.46 6.15 -8.85
CA ILE A 38 -2.81 4.94 -8.11
C ILE A 38 -1.51 4.40 -7.54
N CYS A 39 -1.43 4.33 -6.22
CA CYS A 39 -0.37 3.63 -5.51
C CYS A 39 -0.84 2.21 -5.21
N ARG A 40 -0.07 1.21 -5.63
CA ARG A 40 -0.29 -0.18 -5.22
C ARG A 40 0.80 -0.61 -4.24
N ILE A 41 0.41 -1.13 -3.08
CA ILE A 41 1.30 -1.73 -2.10
C ILE A 41 1.24 -3.24 -2.30
N GLY A 42 2.37 -3.87 -2.61
CA GLY A 42 2.46 -5.30 -2.86
C GLY A 42 3.90 -5.80 -2.88
N SER A 43 4.06 -7.11 -3.10
CA SER A 43 5.36 -7.75 -3.25
C SER A 43 6.17 -7.08 -4.37
N PRO A 44 7.44 -6.71 -4.13
CA PRO A 44 8.31 -6.12 -5.15
C PRO A 44 8.87 -7.16 -6.13
N ILE A 45 8.66 -8.46 -5.86
CA ILE A 45 9.25 -9.56 -6.63
C ILE A 45 8.50 -9.71 -7.96
N GLU A 46 9.19 -9.44 -9.07
CA GLU A 46 8.64 -9.61 -10.43
C GLU A 46 8.07 -11.02 -10.64
N GLY A 47 6.85 -11.09 -11.16
CA GLY A 47 6.16 -12.36 -11.41
C GLY A 47 5.45 -12.95 -10.18
N THR A 48 5.52 -12.31 -9.02
CA THR A 48 4.70 -12.65 -7.85
C THR A 48 3.77 -11.49 -7.52
N ASP A 49 2.56 -11.50 -8.08
CA ASP A 49 1.48 -10.66 -7.56
C ASP A 49 1.11 -11.21 -6.18
N GLY A 50 1.35 -10.42 -5.12
CA GLY A 50 1.11 -10.87 -3.76
C GLY A 50 1.26 -9.76 -2.72
N PRO A 51 0.80 -10.00 -1.49
CA PRO A 51 0.88 -9.02 -0.42
C PRO A 51 2.32 -8.83 0.05
N LEU A 52 2.67 -7.60 0.45
CA LEU A 52 3.97 -7.26 1.02
C LEU A 52 4.10 -7.84 2.42
N GLN A 53 5.04 -8.76 2.63
CA GLN A 53 5.33 -9.29 3.97
C GLN A 53 6.05 -8.22 4.81
N MET A 54 5.62 -8.01 6.06
CA MET A 54 6.16 -7.01 6.97
C MET A 54 6.39 -7.60 8.36
N ASP A 55 7.40 -7.07 9.07
CA ASP A 55 7.70 -7.40 10.46
C ASP A 55 6.87 -6.55 11.41
N TYR A 56 6.44 -7.11 12.54
CA TYR A 56 5.76 -6.34 13.59
C TYR A 56 6.76 -5.93 14.68
N VAL A 57 7.07 -4.63 14.77
CA VAL A 57 8.09 -4.07 15.67
C VAL A 57 7.53 -2.79 16.30
N ASP A 58 7.67 -2.62 17.62
CA ASP A 58 7.27 -1.39 18.33
C ASP A 58 5.84 -0.90 18.02
N ASN A 59 4.88 -1.82 17.95
CA ASN A 59 3.48 -1.57 17.61
C ASN A 59 3.22 -1.04 16.19
N LYS A 60 4.16 -1.22 15.26
CA LYS A 60 3.99 -0.93 13.82
C LYS A 60 4.42 -2.11 12.95
N LEU A 61 3.93 -2.14 11.72
CA LEU A 61 4.42 -3.01 10.67
C LEU A 61 5.54 -2.30 9.93
N VAL A 62 6.66 -3.00 9.72
CA VAL A 62 7.83 -2.44 9.08
C VAL A 62 8.32 -3.36 7.97
N TYR A 63 8.55 -2.78 6.79
CA TYR A 63 9.28 -3.41 5.71
C TYR A 63 10.62 -2.69 5.55
N ARG A 64 11.71 -3.44 5.47
CA ARG A 64 13.04 -2.90 5.19
C ARG A 64 13.66 -3.65 4.02
N HIS A 65 14.22 -2.88 3.10
CA HIS A 65 14.97 -3.42 1.98
C HIS A 65 16.12 -2.49 1.62
N SER A 66 17.31 -3.05 1.44
CA SER A 66 18.49 -2.29 1.06
C SER A 66 19.22 -2.99 -0.07
N GLU A 67 19.46 -2.24 -1.14
CA GLU A 67 20.31 -2.62 -2.26
C GLU A 67 21.31 -1.48 -2.49
N PRO A 68 22.48 -1.53 -1.83
CA PRO A 68 23.49 -0.47 -1.91
C PRO A 68 23.98 -0.21 -3.34
N GLU A 69 24.01 -1.24 -4.19
CA GLU A 69 24.43 -1.17 -5.60
C GLU A 69 23.56 -0.22 -6.42
N TYR A 70 22.29 -0.05 -6.02
CA TYR A 70 21.31 0.81 -6.67
C TYR A 70 20.94 2.05 -5.85
N ASP A 71 21.66 2.30 -4.75
CA ASP A 71 21.37 3.36 -3.77
C ASP A 71 19.92 3.27 -3.24
N ILE A 72 19.41 2.04 -3.07
CA ILE A 72 18.07 1.77 -2.54
C ILE A 72 18.18 1.44 -1.06
N ASN A 73 17.37 2.15 -0.27
CA ASN A 73 17.21 1.91 1.15
C ASN A 73 15.74 2.19 1.50
N CYS A 74 14.86 1.25 1.20
CA CYS A 74 13.44 1.38 1.47
C CYS A 74 13.16 1.00 2.93
N GLU A 75 12.51 1.91 3.66
CA GLU A 75 11.86 1.61 4.95
C GLU A 75 10.40 2.10 4.87
N LEU A 76 9.46 1.15 4.84
CA LEU A 76 8.03 1.41 4.82
C LEU A 76 7.43 1.04 6.17
N ASP A 77 6.86 2.01 6.85
CA ASP A 77 6.14 1.83 8.10
C ASP A 77 4.63 1.90 7.88
N VAL A 78 3.89 0.97 8.48
CA VAL A 78 2.43 1.01 8.57
C VAL A 78 2.04 0.91 10.04
N SER A 79 1.42 1.96 10.57
CA SER A 79 0.94 2.01 11.95
C SER A 79 -0.58 2.19 11.98
N PHE A 80 -1.20 1.73 13.06
CA PHE A 80 -2.64 1.90 13.27
C PHE A 80 -2.89 2.44 14.67
N LYS A 81 -3.47 3.64 14.76
CA LYS A 81 -3.77 4.32 16.01
C LYS A 81 -5.05 5.13 15.87
N ASP A 82 -5.90 5.12 16.89
CA ASP A 82 -7.11 5.96 16.95
C ASP A 82 -8.02 5.84 15.72
N ASN A 83 -8.18 4.60 15.21
CA ASN A 83 -8.91 4.29 13.97
C ASN A 83 -8.32 4.88 12.68
N THR A 84 -7.07 5.37 12.72
CA THR A 84 -6.34 5.85 11.55
C THR A 84 -5.19 4.92 11.25
N LEU A 85 -5.08 4.49 10.00
CA LEU A 85 -3.91 3.83 9.46
C LEU A 85 -2.98 4.89 8.89
N THR A 86 -1.73 4.91 9.33
CA THR A 86 -0.69 5.83 8.83
C THR A 86 0.39 5.04 8.12
N ILE A 87 0.69 5.44 6.89
CA ILE A 87 1.79 4.91 6.08
C ILE A 87 2.91 5.96 6.08
N THR A 88 4.15 5.52 6.25
CA THR A 88 5.33 6.40 6.29
C THR A 88 6.45 5.79 5.47
N ASP A 89 7.02 6.62 4.59
CA ASP A 89 8.14 6.31 3.70
C ASP A 89 9.03 7.55 3.67
N SER A 90 9.69 7.83 4.79
CA SER A 90 10.32 9.14 5.04
C SER A 90 11.50 9.44 4.14
N ASN A 91 12.12 8.42 3.55
CA ASN A 91 13.20 8.59 2.60
C ASN A 91 12.74 8.51 1.14
N HIS A 92 11.48 8.15 0.88
CA HIS A 92 10.88 8.04 -0.45
C HIS A 92 11.49 6.96 -1.36
N HIS A 93 12.34 6.08 -0.83
CA HIS A 93 13.06 5.07 -1.63
C HIS A 93 12.17 3.85 -1.93
N CYS A 94 11.08 3.66 -1.20
CA CYS A 94 10.16 2.53 -1.40
C CYS A 94 9.36 2.60 -2.70
N SER A 95 9.20 3.80 -3.26
CA SER A 95 8.53 4.06 -4.55
C SER A 95 9.18 3.40 -5.78
N ARG A 96 10.40 2.86 -5.61
CA ARG A 96 11.15 2.16 -6.66
C ARG A 96 11.07 0.64 -6.55
N TYR A 97 10.44 0.11 -5.50
CA TYR A 97 10.51 -1.31 -5.16
C TYR A 97 9.15 -1.87 -4.74
N VAL A 98 8.61 -1.42 -3.61
CA VAL A 98 7.43 -2.03 -2.96
C VAL A 98 6.09 -1.39 -3.32
N PHE A 99 6.13 -0.19 -3.89
CA PHE A 99 4.93 0.43 -4.43
C PHE A 99 5.25 1.32 -5.62
N TYR A 100 4.28 1.45 -6.52
CA TYR A 100 4.37 2.37 -7.66
C TYR A 100 3.15 3.29 -7.66
N CYS A 101 3.40 4.60 -7.59
CA CYS A 101 2.39 5.66 -7.51
C CYS A 101 2.32 6.55 -8.77
N GLY A 102 3.11 6.24 -9.79
CA GLY A 102 3.43 7.19 -10.86
C GLY A 102 4.44 8.27 -10.42
N ALA A 103 4.77 9.19 -11.33
CA ALA A 103 5.83 10.18 -11.10
C ALA A 103 5.47 11.17 -9.96
N HIS A 104 6.45 11.45 -9.10
CA HIS A 104 6.39 12.47 -8.04
C HIS A 104 5.34 12.24 -6.94
N ILE A 105 4.83 11.01 -6.77
CA ILE A 105 3.90 10.66 -5.69
C ILE A 105 4.49 9.54 -4.84
N GLY A 106 4.35 9.68 -3.52
CA GLY A 106 4.80 8.69 -2.54
C GLY A 106 3.75 8.44 -1.46
N LEU A 107 4.05 7.52 -0.57
CA LEU A 107 3.17 7.12 0.53
C LEU A 107 3.53 7.73 1.88
N ASP A 108 4.49 8.67 1.92
CA ASP A 108 4.89 9.30 3.17
C ASP A 108 3.74 10.12 3.77
N LYS A 109 3.45 9.85 5.04
CA LYS A 109 2.38 10.50 5.84
C LYS A 109 0.99 10.35 5.23
N VAL A 110 0.74 9.26 4.51
CA VAL A 110 -0.62 8.93 4.07
C VAL A 110 -1.42 8.44 5.27
N GLU A 111 -2.52 9.12 5.57
CA GLU A 111 -3.45 8.76 6.64
C GLU A 111 -4.77 8.29 6.04
N LEU A 112 -5.18 7.08 6.40
CA LEU A 112 -6.42 6.46 5.97
C LEU A 112 -7.31 6.21 7.18
N PRO A 113 -8.47 6.89 7.30
CA PRO A 113 -9.41 6.60 8.37
C PRO A 113 -10.03 5.23 8.14
N LYS A 114 -10.25 4.48 9.22
CA LYS A 114 -11.04 3.26 9.20
C LYS A 114 -12.48 3.63 8.87
N VAL A 115 -12.96 3.17 7.71
CA VAL A 115 -14.36 3.30 7.32
C VAL A 115 -15.03 1.97 7.61
N GLU A 116 -16.02 1.97 8.50
CA GLU A 116 -16.90 0.81 8.66
C GLU A 116 -17.86 0.79 7.47
N GLN A 117 -17.70 -0.18 6.56
CA GLN A 117 -18.72 -0.46 5.57
C GLN A 117 -19.92 -1.07 6.30
N GLY A 118 -20.97 -0.27 6.50
CA GLY A 118 -22.27 -0.80 6.86
C GLY A 118 -22.76 -1.69 5.73
N CYS A 119 -23.17 -2.93 6.03
CA CYS A 119 -23.96 -3.72 5.11
C CYS A 119 -25.28 -2.96 4.88
N LEU A 120 -25.54 -2.54 3.63
CA LEU A 120 -26.87 -2.10 3.18
C LEU A 120 -27.75 -3.32 2.89
#